data_AF-A0A4V3JR66-F1
#
_entry.id   AF-A0A4V3JR66-F1
#
_cell.length_a   1.000
_cell.length_b   1.000
_cell.length_c   1.000
_cell.angle_alpha   90.00
_cell.angle_beta   90.00
_cell.angle_gamma   90.00
#
_symmetry.space_group_name_H-M   'P 1'
#
loop_
_entity.id
_entity.type
_entity.pdbx_description
1 polymer ?
#
loop_
_entity_poly.entity_id
_entity_poly.type
_entity_poly.pdbx_seq_one_letter_code
_entity_poly.pdbx_strand_id
1 'polypeptide(L)' 'MEVDHFYIFIKYPKETGDILVQFGLVESSSNVHPGQGTANRRFFFHNSMLELLYVANPEELNAEKIKATGLYDQ' A
#
# COMPACT_ATOMS: atom_id res chain seq x y z
N MET A 1 23.51 3.72 0.85
CA MET A 1 22.07 4.02 0.75
C MET A 1 21.41 2.73 0.33
N GLU A 2 20.42 2.27 1.08
CA GLU A 2 19.70 1.01 0.81
C GLU A 2 18.24 1.34 0.49
N VAL A 3 17.58 0.46 -0.25
CA VAL A 3 16.15 0.60 -0.54
C VAL A 3 15.36 0.00 0.60
N ASP A 4 14.58 0.83 1.28
CA ASP A 4 13.78 0.45 2.43
C ASP A 4 12.41 -0.10 1.98
N HIS A 5 11.81 0.51 0.96
CA HIS A 5 10.42 0.29 0.57
C HIS A 5 10.21 0.31 -0.95
N PHE A 6 9.36 -0.59 -1.43
CA PHE A 6 8.73 -0.54 -2.75
C PHE A 6 7.23 -0.39 -2.58
N TYR A 7 6.66 0.69 -3.11
CA TYR A 7 5.22 0.91 -3.11
C TYR A 7 4.64 0.64 -4.50
N ILE A 8 3.55 -0.14 -4.55
CA ILE A 8 2.76 -0.32 -5.76
C ILE A 8 1.32 0.04 -5.42
N PHE A 9 0.79 1.07 -6.08
CA PHE A 9 -0.60 1.42 -5.94
C PHE A 9 -1.47 0.47 -6.77
N ILE A 10 -2.48 -0.12 -6.15
CA ILE A 10 -3.28 -1.18 -6.75
C ILE A 10 -4.77 -0.94 -6.58
N LYS A 11 -5.54 -1.43 -7.56
CA LYS A 11 -7.01 -1.34 -7.58
C LYS A 11 -7.71 -2.54 -6.94
N TYR A 12 -7.07 -3.71 -6.96
CA TYR A 12 -7.67 -4.99 -6.58
C TYR A 12 -6.88 -5.64 -5.41
N PRO A 13 -6.96 -5.07 -4.19
CA PRO A 13 -6.09 -5.46 -3.08
C PRO A 13 -6.23 -6.91 -2.63
N LYS A 14 -7.43 -7.48 -2.74
CA LYS A 14 -7.65 -8.87 -2.42
C LYS A 14 -6.95 -9.77 -3.43
N GLU A 15 -7.29 -9.62 -4.71
CA GLU A 15 -6.79 -10.46 -5.79
C GLU A 15 -5.27 -10.35 -5.93
N THR A 16 -4.73 -9.13 -5.95
CA THR A 16 -3.30 -8.91 -6.13
C THR A 16 -2.48 -9.50 -4.99
N GLY A 17 -2.86 -9.26 -3.73
CA GLY A 17 -2.11 -9.84 -2.62
C GLY A 17 -2.32 -11.34 -2.48
N ASP A 18 -3.50 -11.89 -2.82
CA ASP A 18 -3.75 -13.33 -2.77
C ASP A 18 -2.90 -14.07 -3.81
N ILE A 19 -2.68 -13.49 -5.00
CA ILE A 19 -1.75 -14.02 -6.01
C ILE A 19 -0.32 -14.06 -5.46
N LEU A 20 0.12 -13.02 -4.74
CA LEU A 20 1.46 -13.01 -4.13
C LEU A 20 1.62 -14.06 -3.03
N VAL A 21 0.59 -14.26 -2.21
CA VAL A 21 0.59 -15.33 -1.21
C VAL A 21 0.62 -16.71 -1.87
N GLN A 22 -0.18 -16.93 -2.92
CA GLN A 22 -0.17 -18.18 -3.69
C GLN A 22 1.17 -18.43 -4.40
N PHE A 23 1.84 -17.35 -4.82
CA PHE A 23 3.20 -17.41 -5.39
C PHE A 23 4.25 -17.83 -4.35
N GLY A 24 3.95 -17.73 -3.05
CA GLY A 24 4.82 -18.16 -1.97
C GLY A 24 5.41 -17.01 -1.14
N LEU A 25 4.95 -15.76 -1.34
CA LEU A 25 5.30 -14.68 -0.42
C LEU A 25 4.50 -14.80 0.88
N VAL A 26 5.15 -14.43 1.99
CA VAL A 26 4.51 -14.39 3.30
C VAL A 26 4.00 -12.99 3.55
N GLU A 27 2.69 -12.84 3.68
CA GLU A 27 2.08 -11.58 4.05
C GLU A 27 2.40 -11.24 5.51
N SER A 28 2.78 -10.00 5.74
CA SER A 28 3.08 -9.42 7.04
C SER A 28 1.89 -8.59 7.54
N SER A 29 2.07 -7.92 8.68
CA SER A 29 1.06 -6.98 9.22
C SER A 29 0.62 -5.95 8.19
N SER A 30 -0.66 -5.61 8.16
CA SER A 30 -1.23 -4.53 7.36
C SER A 30 -1.49 -3.29 8.21
N ASN A 31 -1.63 -2.13 7.55
CA ASN A 31 -2.06 -0.89 8.16
C ASN A 31 -3.24 -0.30 7.39
N VAL A 32 -4.10 0.38 8.12
CA VAL A 32 -4.96 1.44 7.59
C VAL A 32 -4.30 2.76 7.96
N HIS A 33 -4.36 3.76 7.09
CA HIS A 33 -3.77 5.09 7.30
C HIS A 33 -4.87 6.15 7.47
N PRO A 34 -5.47 6.28 8.68
CA PRO A 34 -6.47 7.30 8.97
C PRO A 34 -5.96 8.70 8.67
N GLY A 35 -6.79 9.49 8.01
CA GLY A 35 -6.49 10.85 7.61
C GLY A 35 -5.69 10.97 6.30
N GLN A 36 -5.13 9.87 5.78
CA GLN A 36 -4.55 9.78 4.43
C GLN A 36 -5.49 9.09 3.43
N GLY A 37 -6.36 8.20 3.92
CA GLY A 37 -7.35 7.51 3.08
C GLY A 37 -6.84 6.29 2.33
N THR A 38 -5.66 5.76 2.69
CA THR A 38 -5.10 4.53 2.12
C THR A 38 -5.04 3.40 3.15
N ALA A 39 -4.91 2.17 2.67
CA ALA A 39 -4.50 1.01 3.44
C ALA A 39 -3.53 0.17 2.62
N ASN A 40 -2.89 -0.81 3.26
CA ASN A 40 -1.89 -1.61 2.59
C ASN A 40 -1.98 -3.12 2.87
N ARG A 41 -1.33 -3.88 1.99
CA ARG A 41 -0.86 -5.26 2.25
C ARG A 41 0.66 -5.25 2.13
N ARG A 42 1.37 -5.85 3.08
CA ARG A 42 2.83 -5.76 3.16
C ARG A 42 3.49 -7.13 3.11
N PHE A 43 4.66 -7.17 2.49
CA PHE A 43 5.50 -8.37 2.39
C PHE A 43 6.93 -7.96 2.76
N PHE A 44 7.43 -8.50 3.88
CA PHE A 44 8.76 -8.17 4.39
C PHE A 44 9.81 -9.09 3.79
N PHE A 45 10.90 -8.49 3.31
CA PHE A 45 12.12 -9.19 2.92
C PHE A 45 13.23 -8.91 3.94
N HIS A 46 14.42 -9.45 3.70
CA HIS A 46 15.55 -9.31 4.63
C HIS A 46 15.96 -7.85 4.86
N ASN A 47 15.92 -7.02 3.82
CA ASN A 47 16.43 -5.64 3.84
C ASN A 47 15.49 -4.62 3.18
N SER A 48 14.25 -5.00 2.87
CA SER A 48 13.26 -4.12 2.25
C SER A 48 11.85 -4.65 2.46
N MET A 49 10.84 -3.87 2.13
CA MET A 49 9.47 -4.35 2.04
C MET A 49 8.77 -3.97 0.74
N LEU A 50 7.89 -4.86 0.28
CA LEU A 50 6.89 -4.55 -0.73
C LEU A 50 5.60 -4.14 -0.01
N GLU A 51 5.07 -2.98 -0.38
CA GLU A 51 3.79 -2.46 0.08
C GLU A 51 2.83 -2.30 -1.10
N LEU A 52 1.77 -3.08 -1.09
CA LEU A 52 0.63 -2.91 -1.98
C LEU A 52 -0.31 -1.87 -1.35
N LEU A 53 -0.30 -0.64 -1.87
CA LEU A 53 -1.09 0.47 -1.36
C LEU A 53 -2.40 0.58 -2.14
N TYR A 54 -3.51 0.85 -1.46
CA TYR A 54 -4.81 1.03 -2.11
C TYR A 54 -5.69 2.03 -1.36
N VAL A 55 -6.70 2.56 -2.06
CA VAL A 55 -7.67 3.49 -1.48
C VAL A 55 -8.55 2.75 -0.47
N ALA A 56 -8.54 3.20 0.78
CA ALA A 56 -9.42 2.71 1.84
C ALA A 56 -10.55 3.70 2.16
N ASN A 57 -10.27 4.99 2.03
CA ASN A 57 -11.26 6.06 2.19
C ASN A 57 -11.01 7.15 1.12
N PRO A 58 -11.81 7.17 0.03
CA PRO A 58 -11.66 8.16 -1.04
C PRO A 58 -11.84 9.61 -0.58
N GLU A 59 -12.66 9.88 0.43
CA GLU A 59 -12.90 11.23 0.93
C GLU A 59 -11.66 11.78 1.64
N GLU A 60 -11.02 10.95 2.48
CA GLU A 60 -9.76 11.31 3.14
C GLU A 60 -8.62 11.48 2.14
N LEU A 61 -8.55 10.62 1.11
CA LEU A 61 -7.53 10.71 0.06
C LEU A 61 -7.66 12.00 -0.75
N ASN A 62 -8.89 12.49 -0.94
CA ASN A 62 -9.20 13.73 -1.62
C ASN A 62 -9.00 14.99 -0.77
N ALA A 63 -8.73 14.85 0.53
CA ALA A 63 -8.61 15.99 1.43
C ALA A 63 -7.46 16.90 1.00
N GLU A 64 -7.63 18.21 1.16
CA GLU A 64 -6.65 19.22 0.71
C GLU A 64 -5.23 18.96 1.23
N LYS A 65 -5.12 18.52 2.49
CA LYS A 65 -3.85 18.15 3.15
C LYS A 65 -3.12 16.98 2.50
N ILE A 66 -3.83 16.10 1.78
CA ILE A 66 -3.27 14.90 1.14
C ILE A 66 -2.87 15.16 -0.30
N LYS A 67 -3.43 16.17 -0.98
CA LYS A 67 -3.09 16.50 -2.36
C LYS A 67 -1.59 16.72 -2.58
N ALA A 68 -0.90 17.36 -1.63
CA ALA A 68 0.54 17.59 -1.69
C ALA A 68 1.39 16.30 -1.71
N THR A 69 0.82 15.15 -1.35
CA THR A 69 1.49 13.85 -1.39
C THR A 69 1.47 13.20 -2.78
N GLY A 70 0.67 13.72 -3.73
CA GLY A 70 0.49 13.16 -5.07
C GLY A 70 -0.24 11.80 -5.10
N LEU A 71 -0.67 11.27 -3.95
CA LEU A 71 -1.36 9.97 -3.86
C LEU A 71 -2.74 9.96 -4.52
N TYR A 72 -3.32 11.13 -4.73
CA TYR A 72 -4.61 11.27 -5.42
C TYR A 72 -4.47 11.29 -6.95
N ASP A 73 -3.28 11.59 -7.47
CA ASP A 73 -3.04 11.78 -8.91
C ASP A 73 -2.91 10.45 -9.70
N GLN A 74 -3.50 9.37 -9.17
CA GLN A 74 -3.47 8.01 -9.70
C GLN A 74 -4.29 7.85 -10.99
#